data_AF-A0A2D4W232-F1
#
_entry.id   AF-A0A2D4W232-F1
#
_cell.length_a   1.000
_cell.length_b   1.000
_cell.length_c   1.000
_cell.angle_alpha   90.00
_cell.angle_beta   90.00
_cell.angle_gamma   90.00
#
_symmetry.space_group_name_H-M   'P 1'
#
loop_
_entity.id
_entity.type
_entity.pdbx_description
1 polymer ?
#
loop_
_entity_poly.entity_id
_entity_poly.type
_entity_poly.pdbx_seq_one_letter_code
_entity_poly.pdbx_strand_id
1 'polypeptide(L)'
;MTGPILDSSGRNARGVLKVKASRAFEIAEGLVTEAVATIAVRDGSPEDGWTVPVTPEGTTLTIWQDLDGETLKSFKGVFVPDGVGPLTYAQLLYNRGEGVGGPNPYMWDLTGGLDFPDTAVDGDYGFDSDTGQVWRYDA
;
A
#
# COMPACT_ATOMS: atom_id res chain seq x y z
N MET A 1 -9.13 2.36 10.68
CA MET A 1 -8.72 0.96 10.90
C MET A 1 -7.27 0.98 11.34
N THR A 2 -6.96 0.40 12.50
CA THR A 2 -5.63 0.41 13.10
C THR A 2 -5.39 -0.92 13.83
N GLY A 3 -4.32 -1.62 13.48
CA GLY A 3 -3.78 -2.74 14.25
C GLY A 3 -2.31 -2.96 13.89
N PRO A 4 -1.61 -3.87 14.59
CA PRO A 4 -0.17 -4.02 14.45
C PRO A 4 0.21 -4.60 13.07
N ILE A 5 1.35 -4.16 12.55
CA ILE A 5 2.01 -4.82 11.42
C ILE A 5 2.57 -6.15 11.95
N LEU A 6 2.21 -7.25 11.29
CA LEU A 6 2.65 -8.60 11.67
C LEU A 6 3.74 -9.12 10.71
N ASP A 7 4.64 -9.94 11.24
CA ASP A 7 5.60 -10.73 10.47
C ASP A 7 4.92 -11.99 9.88
N SER A 8 5.65 -12.78 9.09
CA SER A 8 5.13 -14.04 8.51
C SER A 8 4.78 -15.12 9.54
N SER A 9 5.18 -14.95 10.80
CA SER A 9 4.83 -15.83 11.92
C SER A 9 3.59 -15.36 12.69
N GLY A 10 2.97 -14.26 12.27
CA GLY A 10 1.80 -13.66 12.92
C GLY A 10 2.14 -12.89 14.20
N ARG A 11 3.41 -12.56 14.45
CA ARG A 11 3.85 -11.76 15.60
C ARG A 11 4.08 -10.31 15.19
N ASN A 12 4.07 -9.41 16.16
CA ASN A 12 4.38 -8.00 15.92
C ASN A 12 5.75 -7.83 15.26
N ALA A 13 5.75 -7.24 14.07
CA ALA A 13 6.95 -7.13 13.25
C ALA A 13 7.95 -6.09 13.78
N ARG A 14 9.22 -6.25 13.44
CA ARG A 14 10.28 -5.27 13.66
C ARG A 14 11.16 -5.16 12.42
N GLY A 15 11.54 -3.96 12.00
CA GLY A 15 12.41 -3.80 10.84
C GLY A 15 12.26 -2.45 10.17
N VAL A 16 12.30 -2.44 8.84
CA VAL A 16 12.20 -1.23 8.03
C VAL A 16 11.16 -1.43 6.92
N LEU A 17 10.36 -0.39 6.74
CA LEU A 17 9.39 -0.31 5.66
C LEU A 17 9.76 0.84 4.75
N LYS A 18 9.72 0.60 3.44
CA LYS A 18 10.03 1.60 2.43
C LYS A 18 8.90 1.70 1.42
N VAL A 19 8.38 2.90 1.20
CA VAL A 19 7.42 3.17 0.13
C VAL A 19 8.04 4.12 -0.88
N LYS A 20 7.78 3.87 -2.16
CA LYS A 20 8.11 4.78 -3.25
C LYS A 20 6.90 4.93 -4.17
N ALA A 21 6.64 6.13 -4.65
CA ALA A 21 5.73 6.32 -5.76
C ALA A 21 6.27 5.66 -7.04
N SER A 22 5.45 4.84 -7.70
CA SER A 22 5.88 4.13 -8.92
C SER A 22 5.83 5.00 -10.17
N ARG A 23 5.08 6.10 -10.13
CA ARG A 23 4.95 7.10 -11.20
C ARG A 23 4.85 8.52 -10.63
N ALA A 24 5.10 9.51 -11.47
CA ALA A 24 4.90 10.90 -11.13
C ALA A 24 3.40 11.19 -10.92
N PHE A 25 3.09 12.12 -10.02
CA PHE A 25 1.71 12.53 -9.70
C PHE A 25 1.67 14.00 -9.30
N GLU A 26 0.53 14.65 -9.49
CA GLU A 26 0.33 16.05 -9.13
C GLU A 26 -0.20 16.16 -7.69
N ILE A 27 0.32 17.14 -6.94
CA ILE A 27 -0.24 17.59 -5.65
C ILE A 27 -0.51 19.10 -5.72
N ALA A 28 -1.13 19.66 -4.68
CA ALA A 28 -1.44 21.09 -4.62
C ALA A 28 -0.18 21.98 -4.79
N GLU A 29 0.98 21.50 -4.34
CA GLU A 29 2.27 22.18 -4.42
C GLU A 29 3.00 21.96 -5.76
N GLY A 30 2.50 21.09 -6.65
CA GLY A 30 3.04 20.83 -7.99
C GLY A 30 3.32 19.36 -8.31
N LEU A 31 4.06 19.11 -9.40
CA LEU A 31 4.37 17.76 -9.87
C LEU A 31 5.43 17.09 -8.98
N VAL A 32 5.08 15.94 -8.41
CA VAL A 32 6.02 15.07 -7.70
C VAL A 32 6.48 13.97 -8.66
N THR A 33 7.76 14.00 -9.04
CA THR A 33 8.35 12.97 -9.91
C THR A 33 8.87 11.76 -9.15
N GLU A 34 9.17 11.92 -7.86
CA GLU A 34 9.56 10.85 -6.96
C GLU A 34 9.16 11.19 -5.53
N ALA A 35 8.48 10.27 -4.86
CA ALA A 35 8.27 10.30 -3.41
C ALA A 35 8.82 8.99 -2.85
N VAL A 36 9.74 9.08 -1.88
CA VAL A 36 10.29 7.93 -1.16
C VAL A 36 10.16 8.22 0.33
N ALA A 37 9.70 7.23 1.08
CA ALA A 37 9.79 7.27 2.53
C ALA A 37 10.38 5.94 3.03
N THR A 38 11.04 5.99 4.18
CA THR A 38 11.59 4.82 4.85
C THR A 38 11.38 5.00 6.34
N ILE A 39 10.81 4.00 6.99
CA ILE A 39 10.34 4.07 8.35
C ILE A 39 10.75 2.83 9.14
N ALA A 40 11.16 3.02 10.39
CA ALA A 40 11.41 1.90 11.29
C ALA A 40 10.07 1.34 11.80
N VAL A 41 9.95 0.02 11.87
CA VAL A 41 8.84 -0.65 12.54
C VAL A 41 9.38 -1.26 13.82
N ARG A 42 8.75 -0.95 14.96
CA ARG A 42 9.06 -1.53 16.26
C ARG A 42 7.80 -2.06 16.90
N ASP A 43 7.84 -3.35 17.25
CA ASP A 43 6.76 -4.06 17.94
C ASP A 43 5.42 -3.87 17.22
N GLY A 44 5.43 -3.97 15.89
CA GLY A 44 4.27 -3.86 15.00
C GLY A 44 3.80 -2.43 14.74
N SER A 45 4.55 -1.42 15.20
CA SER A 45 4.21 -0.01 15.04
C SER A 45 5.27 0.76 14.24
N PRO A 46 4.90 1.52 13.19
CA PRO A 46 5.83 2.38 12.49
C PRO A 46 6.22 3.61 13.33
N GLU A 47 7.52 3.88 13.48
CA GLU A 47 8.05 5.08 14.15
C GLU A 47 8.01 6.28 13.20
N ASP A 48 7.10 7.23 13.46
CA ASP A 48 6.90 8.53 12.79
C ASP A 48 6.08 8.56 11.48
N GLY A 49 4.91 9.20 11.54
CA GLY A 49 3.81 9.11 10.59
C GLY A 49 4.01 9.83 9.25
N TRP A 50 4.86 9.29 8.37
CA TRP A 50 4.75 9.63 6.96
C TRP A 50 3.39 9.15 6.41
N THR A 51 2.75 10.01 5.63
CA THR A 51 1.50 9.73 4.97
C THR A 51 1.65 9.86 3.47
N VAL A 52 0.94 9.02 2.73
CA VAL A 52 0.78 9.20 1.28
C VAL A 52 0.16 10.58 1.03
N PRO A 53 0.79 11.44 0.19
CA PRO A 53 0.20 12.70 -0.21
C PRO A 53 -1.16 12.47 -0.86
N VAL A 54 -2.12 13.36 -0.58
CA VAL A 54 -3.43 13.31 -1.24
C VAL A 54 -3.30 13.90 -2.63
N THR A 55 -3.79 13.17 -3.63
CA THR A 55 -3.68 13.52 -5.04
C THR A 55 -5.07 13.50 -5.69
N PRO A 56 -5.46 14.51 -6.48
CA PRO A 56 -6.78 14.59 -7.11
C PRO A 56 -7.09 13.41 -8.05
N GLU A 57 -6.08 12.78 -8.65
CA GLU A 57 -6.23 11.64 -9.56
C GLU A 57 -5.96 10.28 -8.90
N GLY A 58 -5.66 10.28 -7.61
CA GLY A 58 -5.06 9.12 -6.93
C GLY A 58 -3.58 8.90 -7.30
N THR A 59 -2.90 8.02 -6.57
CA THR A 59 -1.46 7.77 -6.75
C THR A 59 -1.14 6.27 -6.76
N THR A 60 -0.25 5.86 -7.66
CA THR A 60 0.27 4.49 -7.66
C THR A 60 1.61 4.42 -6.95
N LEU A 61 1.70 3.45 -6.05
CA LEU A 61 2.83 3.21 -5.18
C LEU A 61 3.45 1.84 -5.46
N THR A 62 4.73 1.72 -5.15
CA THR A 62 5.40 0.47 -4.86
C THR A 62 5.79 0.44 -3.39
N ILE A 63 5.47 -0.65 -2.72
CA ILE A 63 5.73 -0.86 -1.29
C ILE A 63 6.80 -1.94 -1.20
N TRP A 64 7.92 -1.63 -0.56
CA TRP A 64 8.94 -2.61 -0.17
C TRP A 64 8.92 -2.80 1.34
N GLN A 65 8.91 -4.05 1.76
CA GLN A 65 8.84 -4.44 3.15
C GLN A 65 10.02 -5.34 3.49
N ASP A 66 10.85 -4.89 4.42
CA ASP A 66 11.95 -5.64 5.03
C ASP A 66 11.72 -5.71 6.54
N LEU A 67 10.89 -6.67 6.94
CA LEU A 67 10.57 -6.91 8.34
C LEU A 67 11.26 -8.19 8.79
N ASP A 68 11.89 -8.12 9.96
CA ASP A 68 12.48 -9.24 10.69
C ASP A 68 13.51 -10.06 9.92
N GLY A 69 14.19 -9.43 8.95
CA GLY A 69 15.17 -10.10 8.08
C GLY A 69 14.54 -11.12 7.13
N GLU A 70 13.22 -11.02 6.91
CA GLU A 70 12.53 -11.79 5.89
C GLU A 70 13.00 -11.38 4.48
N THR A 71 12.69 -12.24 3.51
CA THR A 71 12.84 -11.88 2.10
C THR A 71 12.10 -10.57 1.84
N LEU A 72 12.80 -9.58 1.29
CA LEU A 72 12.24 -8.30 0.87
C LEU A 72 10.97 -8.53 0.03
N LYS A 73 9.80 -8.21 0.59
CA LYS A 73 8.53 -8.27 -0.15
C LYS A 73 8.34 -6.97 -0.91
N SER A 74 7.92 -7.06 -2.16
CA SER A 74 7.66 -5.90 -3.02
C SER A 74 6.24 -6.00 -3.58
N PHE A 75 5.37 -5.08 -3.17
CA PHE A 75 4.02 -4.94 -3.71
C PHE A 75 4.03 -3.79 -4.72
N LYS A 76 3.89 -4.12 -6.00
CA LYS A 76 3.86 -3.15 -7.10
C LYS A 76 2.43 -2.88 -7.52
N GLY A 77 2.16 -1.66 -7.99
CA GLY A 77 0.85 -1.31 -8.50
C GLY A 77 -0.18 -1.17 -7.38
N VAL A 78 0.15 -0.48 -6.29
CA VAL A 78 -0.84 -0.15 -5.25
C VAL A 78 -1.41 1.23 -5.58
N PHE A 79 -2.67 1.30 -5.99
CA PHE A 79 -3.39 2.55 -6.26
C PHE A 79 -4.10 3.06 -5.01
N VAL A 80 -3.82 4.29 -4.62
CA VAL A 80 -4.54 5.02 -3.58
C VAL A 80 -5.51 5.99 -4.28
N PRO A 81 -6.84 5.77 -4.19
CA PRO A 81 -7.83 6.64 -4.83
C PRO A 81 -7.81 8.07 -4.27
N ASP A 82 -8.34 9.00 -5.05
CA ASP A 82 -8.67 10.35 -4.56
C ASP A 82 -9.69 10.29 -3.41
N GLY A 83 -9.64 11.27 -2.52
CA GLY A 83 -10.58 11.42 -1.40
C GLY A 83 -10.37 10.47 -0.23
N VAL A 84 -9.40 9.54 -0.31
CA VAL A 84 -9.08 8.60 0.79
C VAL A 84 -8.37 9.28 1.96
N GLY A 85 -7.94 10.53 1.80
CA GLY A 85 -7.18 11.26 2.81
C GLY A 85 -5.77 10.69 3.00
N PRO A 86 -4.95 11.29 3.88
CA PRO A 86 -3.58 10.85 4.09
C PRO A 86 -3.55 9.42 4.65
N LEU A 87 -2.96 8.49 3.90
CA LEU A 87 -2.77 7.10 4.35
C LEU A 87 -1.45 6.93 5.08
N THR A 88 -1.52 6.44 6.32
CA THR A 88 -0.35 6.05 7.09
C THR A 88 0.23 4.73 6.60
N TYR A 89 1.50 4.51 6.88
CA TYR A 89 2.17 3.24 6.65
C TYR A 89 1.47 2.03 7.27
N ALA A 90 0.92 2.19 8.48
CA ALA A 90 0.15 1.13 9.11
C ALA A 90 -1.07 0.77 8.26
N GLN A 91 -1.78 1.73 7.67
CA GLN A 91 -2.93 1.47 6.80
C GLN A 91 -2.55 0.83 5.46
N LEU A 92 -1.38 1.15 4.90
CA LEU A 92 -0.87 0.51 3.69
C LEU A 92 -0.49 -0.95 3.89
N LEU A 93 -0.10 -1.34 5.10
CA LEU A 93 0.40 -2.68 5.40
C LEU A 93 -0.55 -3.57 6.21
N TYR A 94 -1.49 -2.99 6.96
CA TYR A 94 -2.35 -3.76 7.87
C TYR A 94 -3.13 -4.86 7.14
N ASN A 95 -3.43 -4.66 5.85
CA ASN A 95 -4.16 -5.61 5.02
C ASN A 95 -3.25 -6.56 4.22
N ARG A 96 -1.94 -6.61 4.54
CA ARG A 96 -0.95 -7.52 3.95
C ARG A 96 -0.40 -8.56 4.93
N GLY A 97 -0.79 -8.50 6.20
CA GLY A 97 -0.61 -9.58 7.17
C GLY A 97 -1.85 -10.48 7.24
N GLU A 98 -1.74 -11.67 7.84
CA GLU A 98 -2.85 -12.62 8.08
C GLU A 98 -3.94 -12.11 9.06
N GLY A 99 -4.05 -10.79 9.22
CA GLY A 99 -4.99 -10.13 10.12
C GLY A 99 -6.39 -9.98 9.53
N VAL A 100 -7.37 -9.85 10.43
CA VAL A 100 -8.77 -9.58 10.09
C VAL A 100 -8.90 -8.11 9.66
N GLY A 101 -8.61 -7.82 8.39
CA GLY A 101 -8.73 -6.50 7.77
C GLY A 101 -10.13 -6.26 7.17
N GLY A 102 -10.66 -5.05 7.36
CA GLY A 102 -11.87 -4.57 6.66
C GLY A 102 -11.53 -3.96 5.28
N PRO A 103 -12.51 -3.39 4.56
CA PRO A 103 -12.34 -2.91 3.18
C PRO A 103 -11.14 -1.98 3.03
N ASN A 104 -10.28 -2.29 2.04
CA ASN A 104 -8.99 -1.64 1.83
C ASN A 104 -9.14 -0.16 1.46
N PRO A 105 -8.29 0.73 2.00
CA PRO A 105 -8.21 2.11 1.53
C PRO A 105 -7.41 2.27 0.22
N TYR A 106 -6.84 1.18 -0.30
CA TYR A 106 -6.10 1.14 -1.56
C TYR A 106 -6.59 -0.03 -2.43
N MET A 107 -6.26 0.01 -3.71
CA MET A 107 -6.63 -0.97 -4.72
C MET A 107 -5.37 -1.43 -5.46
N TRP A 108 -5.41 -2.58 -6.13
CA TRP A 108 -4.39 -2.97 -7.10
C TRP A 108 -4.60 -2.19 -8.40
N ASP A 109 -3.53 -1.66 -8.96
CA ASP A 109 -3.50 -1.01 -10.27
C ASP A 109 -3.48 -2.08 -11.35
N LEU A 110 -4.65 -2.33 -11.94
CA LEU A 110 -4.90 -3.31 -13.00
C LEU A 110 -4.94 -2.65 -14.38
N THR A 111 -4.47 -1.40 -14.48
CA THR A 111 -4.51 -0.60 -15.71
C THR A 111 -3.85 -1.33 -16.88
N GLY A 112 -4.49 -1.30 -18.05
CA GLY A 112 -4.01 -1.99 -19.24
C GLY A 112 -4.38 -3.48 -19.30
N GLY A 113 -5.40 -3.90 -18.54
CA GLY A 113 -5.91 -5.28 -18.55
C GLY A 113 -5.02 -6.27 -17.78
N LEU A 114 -4.37 -5.80 -16.71
CA LEU A 114 -3.58 -6.66 -15.84
C LEU A 114 -4.49 -7.46 -14.90
N ASP A 115 -4.09 -8.70 -14.59
CA ASP A 115 -4.74 -9.50 -13.56
C ASP A 115 -4.27 -9.12 -12.15
N PHE A 116 -5.03 -9.52 -11.14
CA PHE A 116 -4.58 -9.44 -9.74
C PHE A 116 -3.24 -10.17 -9.58
N PRO A 117 -2.28 -9.61 -8.82
CA PRO A 117 -1.01 -10.28 -8.58
C PRO A 117 -1.21 -11.54 -7.72
N ASP A 118 -0.26 -12.47 -7.78
CA ASP A 118 -0.24 -13.69 -6.95
C ASP A 118 -0.21 -13.42 -5.43
N THR A 119 0.16 -12.20 -5.04
CA THR A 119 0.09 -11.70 -3.67
C THR A 119 -1.29 -11.12 -3.27
N ALA A 120 -2.27 -11.10 -4.16
CA ALA A 120 -3.63 -10.65 -3.84
C ALA A 120 -4.31 -11.64 -2.89
N VAL A 121 -5.11 -11.10 -1.96
CA VAL A 121 -5.85 -11.88 -0.96
C VAL A 121 -7.35 -11.67 -1.11
N ASP A 122 -8.14 -12.66 -0.72
CA ASP A 122 -9.62 -12.61 -0.81
C ASP A 122 -10.18 -11.29 -0.21
N GLY A 123 -10.99 -10.59 -1.00
CA GLY A 123 -11.51 -9.27 -0.65
C GLY A 123 -10.66 -8.07 -1.08
N ASP A 124 -9.48 -8.27 -1.68
CA ASP A 124 -8.72 -7.19 -2.31
C ASP A 124 -9.53 -6.55 -3.45
N TYR A 125 -9.33 -5.25 -3.68
CA TYR A 125 -9.91 -4.54 -4.81
C TYR A 125 -8.87 -4.22 -5.86
N GLY A 126 -9.26 -4.26 -7.13
CA GLY A 126 -8.45 -3.85 -8.28
C GLY A 126 -9.14 -2.71 -9.02
N PHE A 127 -8.35 -1.82 -9.62
CA PHE A 127 -8.80 -0.65 -10.37
C PHE A 127 -8.02 -0.53 -11.68
N ASP A 128 -8.74 -0.31 -12.77
CA ASP A 128 -8.15 0.01 -14.08
C ASP A 128 -8.41 1.48 -14.41
N SER A 129 -7.34 2.27 -14.50
CA SER A 129 -7.44 3.71 -14.80
C SER A 129 -7.78 4.04 -16.24
N ASP A 130 -7.57 3.11 -17.19
CA ASP A 130 -7.94 3.30 -18.59
C ASP A 130 -9.46 3.17 -18.79
N THR A 131 -10.10 2.28 -18.02
CA THR A 131 -11.53 1.96 -18.15
C THR A 131 -12.40 2.49 -17.00
N GLY A 132 -11.79 2.86 -15.88
CA GLY A 132 -12.48 3.23 -14.63
C GLY A 132 -13.13 2.05 -13.90
N GLN A 133 -12.84 0.81 -14.32
CA GLN A 133 -13.46 -0.38 -13.75
C GLN A 133 -12.83 -0.77 -12.42
N VAL A 134 -13.67 -1.35 -11.55
CA VAL A 134 -13.28 -1.84 -10.23
C VAL A 134 -13.72 -3.29 -10.09
N TRP A 135 -12.81 -4.15 -9.63
CA TRP A 135 -13.08 -5.55 -9.35
C TRP A 135 -12.77 -5.86 -7.89
N ARG A 136 -13.44 -6.89 -7.37
CA ARG A 136 -13.08 -7.54 -6.11
C ARG A 136 -12.42 -8.87 -6.44
N TYR A 137 -11.30 -9.15 -5.81
CA TYR A 137 -10.64 -10.44 -5.86
C TYR A 137 -11.36 -11.41 -4.94
N ASP A 138 -11.87 -12.49 -5.52
CA ASP A 138 -12.47 -13.61 -4.81
C ASP A 138 -11.65 -14.87 -5.16
N ALA A 139 -11.05 -15.52 -4.16
CA ALA A 139 -10.11 -16.62 -4.33
C ALA A 139 -10.76 -17.98 -4.68
#